data_AF-A0A2A9EP17-F1
#
_entry.id   AF-A0A2A9EP17-F1
#
_cell.length_a   1.000
_cell.length_b   1.000
_cell.length_c   1.000
_cell.angle_alpha   90.00
_cell.angle_beta   90.00
_cell.angle_gamma   90.00
#
_symmetry.space_group_name_H-M   'P 1'
#
loop_
_entity.id
_entity.type
_entity.pdbx_description
1 polymer ?
#
loop_
_entity_poly.entity_id
_entity_poly.type
_entity_poly.pdbx_seq_one_letter_code
_entity_poly.pdbx_strand_id
1 'polypeptide(L)' 'MGGTPAGAPAPPRPALVMATLVKAWRGVVWYLRGVLGADAYQRYLEHHARTHPGHAPLSERAFWKDKMDWEDRNPQGRCC' A
#
# COMPACT_ATOMS: atom_id res chain seq x y z
N MET A 1 -45.11 12.50 39.45
CA MET A 1 -45.00 12.38 37.98
C MET A 1 -43.85 13.27 37.53
N GLY A 2 -42.61 12.75 37.58
CA GLY A 2 -41.41 13.49 37.16
C GLY A 2 -40.66 12.63 36.16
N GLY A 3 -40.89 12.87 34.87
CA GLY A 3 -40.15 12.24 33.79
C GLY A 3 -38.82 12.96 33.60
N THR A 4 -37.72 12.22 33.75
CA THR A 4 -36.38 12.68 33.38
C THR A 4 -36.27 12.66 31.85
N PRO A 5 -35.87 13.75 31.16
CA PRO A 5 -35.55 13.65 29.75
C PRO A 5 -34.19 12.96 29.60
N ALA A 6 -34.17 11.87 28.84
CA ALA A 6 -32.95 11.22 28.41
C ALA A 6 -32.14 12.20 27.54
N GLY A 7 -30.94 12.57 27.99
CA GLY A 7 -30.02 13.37 27.21
C GLY A 7 -29.60 12.61 25.95
N ALA A 8 -29.83 13.22 24.79
CA ALA A 8 -29.38 12.68 23.51
C ALA A 8 -27.84 12.53 23.50
N PRO A 9 -27.28 11.46 22.90
CA PRO A 9 -25.84 11.33 22.76
C PRO A 9 -25.32 12.45 21.83
N ALA A 10 -24.35 13.22 22.31
CA ALA A 10 -23.73 14.27 21.52
C ALA A 10 -23.13 13.68 20.22
N PRO A 11 -23.30 14.36 19.06
CA PRO A 11 -22.75 13.88 17.81
C PRO A 11 -21.21 13.81 17.90
N PRO A 12 -20.57 12.81 17.27
CA PRO A 12 -19.13 12.68 17.30
C PRO A 12 -18.50 13.93 16.68
N ARG A 13 -17.52 14.51 17.39
CA ARG A 13 -16.80 15.70 16.93
C ARG A 13 -16.18 15.41 15.56
N PRO A 14 -16.36 16.28 14.55
CA PRO A 14 -15.93 16.01 13.17
C PRO A 14 -14.42 15.73 13.06
N ALA A 15 -13.61 16.34 13.93
CA ALA A 15 -12.17 16.08 14.01
C ALA A 15 -11.82 14.64 14.40
N LEU A 16 -12.63 14.00 15.24
CA LEU A 16 -12.41 12.61 15.67
C LEU A 16 -12.75 11.62 14.54
N VAL A 17 -13.77 11.94 13.73
CA VAL A 17 -14.16 11.17 12.54
C VAL A 17 -13.10 11.28 11.44
N MET A 18 -12.50 12.46 11.26
CA MET A 18 -11.40 12.62 10.30
C MET A 18 -10.13 11.88 10.74
N ALA A 19 -9.80 11.89 12.03
CA ALA A 19 -8.63 11.18 12.55
C ALA A 19 -8.73 9.65 12.36
N THR A 20 -9.93 9.07 12.54
CA THR A 20 -10.16 7.64 12.29
C THR A 20 -10.10 7.29 10.81
N LEU A 21 -10.65 8.14 9.93
CA LEU A 21 -10.54 8.00 8.48
C LEU A 21 -9.08 8.03 7.99
N VAL A 22 -8.27 8.96 8.49
CA VAL A 22 -6.84 9.04 8.15
C VAL A 22 -6.08 7.78 8.60
N LYS A 23 -6.39 7.26 9.79
CA LYS A 23 -5.79 5.99 10.28
C LYS A 23 -6.18 4.81 9.39
N ALA A 24 -7.45 4.70 9.04
CA ALA A 24 -7.94 3.64 8.15
C ALA A 24 -7.28 3.73 6.77
N TRP A 25 -7.19 4.94 6.19
CA TRP A 25 -6.52 5.18 4.92
C TRP A 25 -5.04 4.77 4.94
N ARG A 26 -4.30 5.11 6.00
CA ARG A 26 -2.90 4.68 6.15
C ARG A 26 -2.76 3.16 6.24
N GLY A 27 -3.70 2.48 6.90
CA GLY A 27 -3.76 1.02 6.96
C GLY A 27 -4.03 0.40 5.60
N VAL A 28 -4.96 0.96 4.84
CA VAL A 28 -5.26 0.54 3.45
C VAL A 28 -4.04 0.77 2.56
N VAL A 29 -3.39 1.94 2.64
CA VAL A 29 -2.15 2.21 1.89
C VAL A 29 -1.04 1.23 2.26
N TRP A 30 -0.85 0.91 3.55
CA TRP A 30 0.14 -0.08 3.98
C TRP A 30 -0.19 -1.48 3.44
N TYR A 31 -1.45 -1.88 3.52
CA TYR A 31 -1.92 -3.17 3.00
C TYR A 31 -1.76 -3.25 1.48
N LEU A 32 -2.17 -2.22 0.74
CA LEU A 32 -1.99 -2.12 -0.70
C LEU A 32 -0.50 -2.13 -1.06
N ARG A 33 0.37 -1.49 -0.28
CA ARG A 33 1.83 -1.54 -0.50
C ARG A 33 2.39 -2.96 -0.33
N GLY A 34 1.90 -3.70 0.65
CA GLY A 34 2.29 -5.10 0.87
C GLY A 34 1.71 -6.07 -0.17
N VAL A 35 0.44 -5.87 -0.57
CA VAL A 35 -0.33 -6.80 -1.41
C VAL A 35 -0.18 -6.55 -2.91
N LEU A 36 -0.18 -5.28 -3.37
CA LEU A 36 0.03 -4.96 -4.79
C LEU A 36 1.52 -5.02 -5.17
N GLY A 37 2.40 -5.32 -4.23
CA GLY A 37 3.83 -5.38 -4.50
C GLY A 37 4.47 -4.01 -4.66
N ALA A 38 3.96 -2.95 -4.02
CA ALA A 38 4.78 -1.73 -3.85
C ALA A 38 6.06 -2.02 -3.05
N ASP A 39 6.08 -3.13 -2.32
CA ASP A 39 7.26 -3.70 -1.66
C ASP A 39 8.14 -4.56 -2.60
N ALA A 40 7.72 -4.83 -3.85
CA ALA A 40 8.53 -5.59 -4.81
C ALA A 40 9.86 -4.90 -5.09
N TYR A 41 9.86 -3.56 -5.08
CA TYR A 41 11.10 -2.78 -5.19
C TYR A 41 12.01 -2.95 -3.97
N GLN A 42 11.45 -3.00 -2.75
CA GLN A 42 12.23 -3.25 -1.54
C GLN A 42 12.82 -4.66 -1.53
N ARG A 43 12.03 -5.68 -1.90
CA ARG A 43 12.54 -7.05 -2.11
C ARG A 43 13.61 -7.12 -3.19
N TYR A 44 13.45 -6.37 -4.29
CA TYR A 44 14.48 -6.24 -5.32
C TYR A 44 15.76 -5.62 -4.75
N LEU A 45 15.67 -4.55 -3.96
CA LEU A 45 16.82 -3.92 -3.31
C LEU A 45 17.53 -4.86 -2.33
N GLU A 46 16.78 -5.59 -1.51
CA GLU A 46 17.35 -6.56 -0.57
C GLU A 46 18.04 -7.71 -1.32
N HIS A 47 17.39 -8.24 -2.36
CA HIS A 47 17.99 -9.27 -3.21
C HIS A 47 19.23 -8.73 -3.93
N HIS A 48 19.16 -7.53 -4.50
CA HIS A 48 20.25 -6.88 -5.21
C HIS A 48 21.42 -6.57 -4.27
N ALA A 49 21.16 -6.13 -3.03
CA ALA A 49 22.20 -5.91 -2.02
C ALA A 49 22.93 -7.21 -1.64
N ARG A 50 22.20 -8.34 -1.61
CA ARG A 50 22.77 -9.67 -1.32
C ARG A 50 23.53 -10.25 -2.52
N THR A 51 22.99 -10.11 -3.73
CA THR A 51 23.50 -10.76 -4.95
C THR A 51 24.57 -9.92 -5.65
N HIS A 52 24.47 -8.59 -5.59
CA HIS A 52 25.36 -7.64 -6.27
C HIS A 52 25.83 -6.52 -5.33
N PRO A 53 26.66 -6.83 -4.32
CA PRO A 53 27.28 -5.81 -3.50
C PRO A 53 28.23 -4.96 -4.38
N GLY A 54 27.84 -3.72 -4.69
CA GLY A 54 28.65 -2.76 -5.45
C GLY A 54 28.06 -2.28 -6.77
N HIS A 55 26.93 -2.84 -7.23
CA HIS A 55 26.22 -2.31 -8.39
C HIS A 55 25.11 -1.35 -7.93
N ALA A 56 24.86 -0.28 -8.69
CA ALA A 56 23.74 0.61 -8.38
C ALA A 56 22.42 -0.10 -8.72
N PRO A 57 21.47 -0.23 -7.78
CA PRO A 57 20.17 -0.80 -8.09
C PRO A 57 19.43 0.08 -9.11
N LEU A 58 18.57 -0.53 -9.91
CA LEU A 58 17.67 0.22 -10.80
C LEU A 58 16.79 1.16 -9.98
N SER A 59 16.41 2.31 -10.55
CA SER A 59 15.40 3.17 -9.93
C SER A 59 14.03 2.49 -9.94
N GLU A 60 13.16 2.82 -8.98
CA GLU A 60 11.83 2.24 -8.83
C GLU A 60 11.02 2.27 -10.15
N ARG A 61 11.01 3.40 -10.85
CA ARG A 61 10.33 3.55 -12.15
C ARG A 61 10.92 2.64 -13.22
N ALA A 62 12.25 2.48 -13.26
CA ALA A 62 12.92 1.62 -14.22
C ALA A 62 12.63 0.14 -13.93
N PHE A 63 12.59 -0.26 -12.66
CA PHE A 63 12.19 -1.61 -12.24
C PHE A 63 10.78 -1.96 -12.71
N TRP A 64 9.81 -1.06 -12.48
CA TRP A 64 8.43 -1.29 -12.92
C TRP A 64 8.30 -1.32 -14.43
N LYS A 65 9.03 -0.46 -15.14
CA LYS A 65 9.06 -0.47 -16.61
C LYS A 65 9.64 -1.78 -17.15
N ASP A 66 10.79 -2.23 -16.63
CA ASP A 66 11.44 -3.47 -17.04
C ASP A 66 10.57 -4.69 -16.74
N LYS A 67 9.89 -4.71 -15.58
CA LYS A 67 8.93 -5.76 -15.23
C LYS A 67 7.76 -5.82 -16.22
N MET A 68 7.11 -4.69 -16.51
CA MET A 68 6.02 -4.66 -17.49
C MET A 68 6.49 -5.04 -18.89
N ASP A 69 7.68 -4.59 -19.28
CA ASP A 69 8.28 -4.90 -20.58
C ASP A 69 8.65 -6.39 -20.68
N TRP A 70 9.11 -7.00 -19.59
CA TRP A 70 9.30 -8.45 -19.49
C TRP A 70 7.97 -9.20 -19.56
N GLU A 71 6.90 -8.72 -18.90
CA GLU A 71 5.55 -9.32 -18.96
C GLU A 71 4.93 -9.19 -20.36
N ASP A 72 5.14 -8.07 -21.04
CA ASP A 72 4.69 -7.83 -22.42
C ASP A 72 5.47 -8.71 -23.42
N ARG A 73 6.79 -8.82 -23.26
CA ARG A 73 7.66 -9.70 -24.07
C ARG A 73 7.54 -11.18 -23.74
N ASN A 74 7.00 -11.54 -22.58
CA ASN A 74 6.75 -12.91 -22.16
C ASN A 74 5.26 -13.20 -21.99
N PRO A 75 4.48 -13.17 -23.08
CA PRO A 75 3.06 -13.53 -23.05
C PRO A 75 2.83 -15.02 -22.71
N GLN A 76 3.89 -15.81 -22.51
CA GLN A 76 3.90 -17.24 -22.18
C GLN A 76 3.08 -17.63 -20.92
N GLY A 77 2.62 -16.67 -20.11
CA GLY A 77 1.62 -16.92 -19.05
C GLY A 77 0.16 -16.95 -19.54
N ARG A 78 -0.10 -16.72 -20.83
CA ARG A 78 -1.45 -16.61 -21.43
C ARG A 78 -1.72 -17.59 -22.57
N CYS A 79 -0.90 -18.63 -22.75
CA CYS A 79 -1.24 -19.73 -23.64
C CYS A 79 -1.72 -20.94 -22.84
N CYS A 80 -3.05 -21.13 -22.91
CA CYS A 80 -3.81 -22.38 -22.80
C CYS A 80 -3.92 -23.05 -21.42
#